data_AF-A0A848W2X8-F1
#
_entry.id   AF-A0A848W2X8-F1
#
_cell.length_a   1.000
_cell.length_b   1.000
_cell.length_c   1.000
_cell.angle_alpha   90.00
_cell.angle_beta   90.00
_cell.angle_gamma   90.00
#
_symmetry.space_group_name_H-M   'P 1'
#
loop_
_entity.id
_entity.type
_entity.pdbx_description
1 polymer ?
#
loop_
_entity_poly.entity_id
_entity_poly.type
_entity_poly.pdbx_seq_one_letter_code
_entity_poly.pdbx_strand_id
1 'polypeptide(L)'
;MAYPHIIRAAPDGVIRKVLGDFANQYAKHLAEFDGAARYVVDKAPSNYRFLGLISLMFPEARIIYCRRSPMDIGLSCFQANFVKGQPLSFSLDGFAEKLKSHAACIEFWQQASCAMKRWSRRQKRKPGG
;
A
#
# COMPACT_ATOMS: atom_id res chain seq x y z
N MET A 1 4.71 -12.99 3.21
CA MET A 1 4.13 -13.30 1.88
C MET A 1 4.80 -12.36 0.88
N ALA A 2 5.92 -12.78 0.31
CA ALA A 2 6.75 -11.96 -0.54
C ALA A 2 6.69 -12.53 -1.97
N TYR A 3 6.12 -11.73 -2.88
CA TYR A 3 6.11 -11.96 -4.33
C TYR A 3 7.48 -11.82 -5.08
N PRO A 4 8.67 -11.55 -4.47
CA PRO A 4 9.90 -11.40 -5.25
C PRO A 4 10.34 -12.64 -6.02
N HIS A 5 10.05 -13.84 -5.53
CA HIS A 5 10.66 -15.06 -6.08
C HIS A 5 10.08 -15.43 -7.45
N ILE A 6 8.76 -15.32 -7.64
CA ILE A 6 8.11 -15.59 -8.95
C ILE A 6 8.51 -14.54 -9.99
N ILE A 7 8.57 -13.26 -9.58
CA ILE A 7 9.02 -12.17 -10.46
C ILE A 7 10.51 -12.31 -10.81
N ARG A 8 11.34 -12.92 -9.95
CA ARG A 8 12.75 -13.16 -10.27
C ARG A 8 12.99 -14.41 -11.11
N ALA A 9 12.09 -15.38 -11.07
CA ALA A 9 12.27 -16.69 -11.70
C ALA A 9 11.75 -16.74 -13.15
N ALA A 10 10.80 -15.89 -13.51
CA ALA A 10 10.27 -15.86 -14.88
C ALA A 10 11.19 -15.08 -15.83
N PRO A 11 11.20 -15.39 -17.15
CA PRO A 11 11.96 -14.61 -18.12
C PRO A 11 11.49 -13.15 -18.17
N ASP A 12 12.43 -12.20 -18.20
CA ASP A 12 12.15 -10.76 -18.18
C ASP A 12 11.11 -10.32 -19.22
N GLY A 13 11.15 -10.89 -20.43
CA GLY A 13 10.20 -10.55 -21.50
C GLY A 13 8.76 -10.95 -21.19
N VAL A 14 8.56 -12.08 -20.52
CA VAL A 14 7.22 -12.54 -20.10
C VAL A 14 6.69 -11.67 -18.98
N ILE A 15 7.52 -11.36 -17.99
CA ILE A 15 7.13 -10.51 -16.85
C ILE A 15 6.75 -9.12 -17.34
N ARG A 16 7.56 -8.49 -18.21
CA ARG A 16 7.28 -7.16 -18.75
C ARG A 16 5.95 -7.12 -19.49
N LYS A 17 5.67 -8.14 -20.32
CA LYS A 17 4.41 -8.23 -21.05
C LYS A 17 3.22 -8.32 -20.09
N VAL A 18 3.27 -9.26 -19.15
CA VAL A 18 2.18 -9.49 -18.18
C VAL A 18 1.93 -8.24 -17.33
N LEU A 19 2.99 -7.58 -16.85
CA LEU A 19 2.86 -6.34 -16.09
C LEU A 19 2.25 -5.21 -16.93
N GLY A 20 2.64 -5.09 -18.19
CA GLY A 20 2.07 -4.13 -19.13
C GLY A 20 0.58 -4.37 -19.38
N ASP A 21 0.19 -5.64 -19.56
CA ASP A 21 -1.22 -6.02 -19.77
C ASP A 21 -2.07 -5.68 -18.54
N PHE A 22 -1.60 -6.00 -17.34
CA PHE A 22 -2.28 -5.61 -16.09
C PHE A 22 -2.34 -4.09 -15.92
N ALA A 23 -1.27 -3.37 -16.25
CA ALA A 23 -1.23 -1.91 -16.11
C ALA A 23 -2.24 -1.24 -17.05
N ASN A 24 -2.32 -1.71 -18.29
CA ASN A 24 -3.28 -1.24 -19.29
C ASN A 24 -4.72 -1.55 -18.89
N GLN A 25 -4.99 -2.76 -18.39
CA GLN A 25 -6.34 -3.12 -17.95
C GLN A 25 -6.80 -2.25 -16.78
N TYR A 26 -5.92 -2.04 -15.80
CA TYR A 26 -6.21 -1.19 -14.65
C TYR A 26 -6.40 0.28 -15.07
N ALA A 27 -5.56 0.81 -15.96
CA ALA A 27 -5.71 2.17 -16.48
C ALA A 27 -7.03 2.38 -17.25
N LYS A 28 -7.46 1.39 -18.05
CA LYS A 28 -8.77 1.42 -18.72
C LYS A 28 -9.91 1.48 -17.71
N HIS A 29 -9.86 0.64 -16.68
CA HIS A 29 -10.87 0.66 -15.63
C HIS A 29 -10.91 2.00 -14.88
N LEU A 30 -9.76 2.62 -14.63
CA LEU A 30 -9.73 3.97 -14.04
C LEU A 30 -10.35 5.04 -14.96
N ALA A 31 -10.13 4.93 -16.28
CA ALA A 31 -10.72 5.85 -17.26
C ALA A 31 -12.24 5.73 -17.37
N GLU A 32 -12.83 4.60 -16.97
CA GLU A 32 -14.30 4.43 -16.89
C GLU A 32 -14.93 5.30 -15.79
N PHE A 33 -14.17 5.67 -14.75
CA PHE A 33 -14.65 6.60 -13.72
C PHE A 33 -14.59 8.05 -14.19
N ASP A 34 -13.44 8.47 -14.72
CA ASP A 34 -13.22 9.80 -15.31
C ASP A 34 -11.97 9.80 -16.20
N GLY A 35 -12.17 9.65 -17.50
CA GLY A 35 -11.08 9.69 -18.50
C GLY A 35 -10.44 11.07 -18.69
N ALA A 36 -11.04 12.15 -18.17
CA ALA A 36 -10.50 13.50 -18.24
C ALA A 36 -9.75 13.90 -16.96
N ALA A 37 -9.76 13.05 -15.93
CA ALA A 37 -9.10 13.34 -14.65
C ALA A 37 -7.59 13.56 -14.84
N ARG A 38 -7.12 14.75 -14.43
CA ARG A 38 -5.68 15.07 -14.43
C ARG A 38 -4.87 14.21 -13.47
N TYR A 39 -5.50 13.77 -12.37
CA TYR A 39 -4.89 12.93 -11.34
C TYR A 39 -5.89 11.89 -10.86
N VAL A 40 -5.43 10.64 -10.75
CA VAL A 40 -6.19 9.55 -10.15
C VAL A 40 -5.51 9.12 -8.85
N VAL A 41 -6.31 8.90 -7.81
CA VAL A 41 -5.84 8.45 -6.50
C VAL A 41 -6.52 7.13 -6.16
N ASP A 42 -5.75 6.05 -6.14
CA ASP A 42 -6.19 4.80 -5.53
C ASP A 42 -5.90 4.84 -4.02
N LYS A 43 -6.95 4.67 -3.21
CA LYS A 43 -6.87 4.63 -1.75
C LYS A 43 -7.50 3.34 -1.22
N ALA A 44 -6.72 2.27 -1.14
CA ALA A 44 -7.10 1.06 -0.41
C ALA A 44 -6.15 0.75 0.77
N PRO A 45 -6.67 0.43 1.98
CA PRO A 45 -5.85 0.08 3.14
C PRO A 45 -4.91 -1.11 2.94
N SER A 46 -5.17 -1.97 1.95
CA SER A 46 -4.37 -3.16 1.62
C SER A 46 -3.22 -2.89 0.65
N ASN A 47 -3.16 -1.72 0.01
CA ASN A 47 -2.17 -1.42 -1.05
C ASN A 47 -0.72 -1.58 -0.61
N TYR A 48 -0.42 -1.43 0.69
CA TYR A 48 0.92 -1.62 1.25
C TYR A 48 1.51 -3.01 0.94
N ARG A 49 0.68 -4.02 0.69
CA ARG A 49 1.15 -5.38 0.35
C ARG A 49 1.67 -5.48 -1.08
N PHE A 50 1.24 -4.58 -1.96
CA PHE A 50 1.46 -4.65 -3.40
C PHE A 50 2.39 -3.54 -3.92
N LEU A 51 3.07 -2.79 -3.03
CA LEU A 51 3.88 -1.63 -3.43
C LEU A 51 4.95 -1.96 -4.49
N GLY A 52 5.59 -3.14 -4.40
CA GLY A 52 6.53 -3.58 -5.41
C GLY A 52 5.89 -3.78 -6.79
N LEU A 53 4.73 -4.45 -6.82
CA LEU A 53 3.97 -4.68 -8.06
C LEU A 53 3.48 -3.36 -8.66
N ILE A 54 2.92 -2.47 -7.84
CA ILE A 54 2.48 -1.14 -8.25
C ILE A 54 3.64 -0.34 -8.85
N SER A 55 4.82 -0.38 -8.21
CA SER A 55 6.01 0.33 -8.70
C SER A 55 6.54 -0.23 -10.04
N LEU A 56 6.32 -1.53 -10.31
CA LEU A 56 6.69 -2.15 -11.57
C LEU A 56 5.68 -1.86 -12.69
N MET A 57 4.38 -1.87 -12.37
CA MET A 57 3.30 -1.57 -13.32
C MET A 57 3.24 -0.08 -13.67
N PHE A 58 3.50 0.79 -12.69
CA PHE A 58 3.42 2.24 -12.83
C PHE A 58 4.69 2.90 -12.25
N PRO A 59 5.82 2.91 -12.99
CA PRO A 59 7.10 3.42 -12.50
C PRO A 59 7.05 4.89 -12.04
N GLU A 60 6.17 5.70 -12.64
CA GLU A 60 5.99 7.13 -12.32
C GLU A 60 4.92 7.38 -11.24
N ALA A 61 4.27 6.35 -10.72
CA ALA A 61 3.24 6.51 -9.69
C ALA A 61 3.85 7.02 -8.38
N ARG A 62 3.16 7.99 -7.76
CA ARG A 62 3.55 8.52 -6.45
C ARG A 62 2.88 7.73 -5.34
N ILE A 63 3.68 7.10 -4.47
CA ILE A 63 3.19 6.38 -3.30
C ILE A 63 3.18 7.34 -2.09
N ILE A 64 1.99 7.58 -1.53
CA ILE A 64 1.81 8.38 -0.31
C ILE A 64 1.45 7.44 0.84
N TYR A 65 2.36 7.29 1.81
CA TYR A 65 2.14 6.49 3.01
C TYR A 65 1.82 7.37 4.22
N CYS A 66 0.56 7.35 4.63
CA CYS A 66 0.08 8.06 5.81
C CYS A 66 0.26 7.21 7.07
N ARG A 67 0.75 7.81 8.15
CA ARG A 67 0.90 7.16 9.46
C ARG A 67 -0.03 7.80 10.47
N ARG A 68 -0.55 6.97 11.38
CA ARG A 68 -1.43 7.37 12.48
C ARG A 68 -0.97 6.64 13.75
N SER A 69 -1.30 7.20 14.92
CA SER A 69 -1.04 6.52 16.20
C SER A 69 -1.78 5.17 16.23
N PRO A 70 -1.14 4.09 16.72
CA PRO A 70 -1.80 2.81 16.99
C PRO A 70 -3.10 2.95 17.77
N MET A 71 -3.12 3.82 18.79
CA MET A 71 -4.31 4.04 19.62
C MET A 71 -5.45 4.65 18.82
N ASP A 72 -5.16 5.64 17.97
CA ASP A 72 -6.20 6.27 17.16
C ASP A 72 -6.73 5.31 16.07
N ILE A 73 -5.86 4.45 15.52
CA ILE A 73 -6.27 3.40 14.59
C ILE A 73 -7.20 2.41 15.30
N GLY A 74 -6.80 1.93 16.49
CA GLY A 74 -7.58 0.99 17.28
C GLY A 74 -8.95 1.55 17.64
N LEU A 75 -9.01 2.79 18.16
CA LEU A 75 -10.28 3.46 18.46
C LEU A 75 -11.16 3.62 17.22
N SER A 76 -10.58 4.04 16.09
CA SER A 76 -11.31 4.18 14.82
C SER A 76 -11.84 2.85 14.32
N CYS A 77 -11.07 1.76 14.45
CA CYS A 77 -11.49 0.41 14.06
C CYS A 77 -12.53 -0.18 14.99
N PHE A 78 -12.48 0.16 16.27
CA PHE A 78 -13.50 -0.19 17.26
C PHE A 78 -14.82 0.53 16.97
N GLN A 79 -14.77 1.84 16.72
CA GLN A 79 -15.94 2.67 16.40
C GLN A 79 -16.57 2.31 15.05
N ALA A 80 -15.77 1.95 14.05
CA ALA A 80 -16.26 1.65 12.70
C ALA A 80 -17.04 0.32 12.60
N ASN A 81 -16.97 -0.55 13.62
CA ASN A 81 -17.69 -1.83 13.69
C ASN A 81 -17.69 -2.60 12.35
N PHE A 82 -16.49 -2.91 11.84
CA PHE A 82 -16.36 -3.56 10.53
C PHE A 82 -17.16 -4.87 10.47
N VAL A 83 -18.02 -4.99 9.46
CA VAL A 83 -18.85 -6.18 9.20
C VAL A 83 -17.96 -7.43 9.13
N LYS A 84 -18.43 -8.54 9.72
CA LYS A 84 -17.76 -9.86 9.85
C LYS A 84 -16.77 -10.14 8.71
N GLY A 85 -15.47 -10.18 9.01
CA GLY A 85 -14.42 -10.56 8.04
C GLY A 85 -13.08 -9.84 8.19
N GLN A 86 -13.01 -8.74 8.96
CA GLN A 86 -11.74 -8.08 9.32
C GLN A 86 -11.44 -8.32 10.81
N PRO A 87 -10.62 -9.32 11.18
CA PRO A 87 -10.37 -9.70 12.57
C PRO A 87 -9.61 -8.65 13.42
N LEU A 88 -9.48 -7.40 12.96
CA LEU A 88 -8.91 -6.31 13.75
C LEU A 88 -9.81 -5.86 14.91
N SER A 89 -11.13 -6.10 14.82
CA SER A 89 -12.10 -5.47 15.73
C SER A 89 -12.48 -6.32 16.95
N PHE A 90 -11.93 -7.54 17.13
CA PHE A 90 -12.43 -8.48 18.14
C PHE A 90 -11.41 -8.99 19.18
N SER A 91 -10.11 -8.70 19.02
CA SER A 91 -9.10 -8.95 20.08
C SER A 91 -7.94 -7.95 20.02
N LEU A 92 -7.42 -7.57 21.20
CA LEU A 92 -6.25 -6.69 21.29
C LEU A 92 -5.00 -7.36 20.73
N ASP A 93 -4.86 -8.68 20.89
CA ASP A 93 -3.75 -9.45 20.35
C ASP A 93 -3.74 -9.46 18.82
N GLY A 94 -4.90 -9.68 18.20
CA GLY A 94 -5.02 -9.64 16.73
C GLY A 94 -4.75 -8.26 16.16
N PHE A 95 -5.14 -7.20 16.89
CA PHE A 95 -4.79 -5.83 16.54
C PHE A 95 -3.28 -5.57 16.61
N ALA A 96 -2.63 -6.00 17.70
CA ALA A 96 -1.19 -5.86 17.88
C ALA A 96 -0.39 -6.63 16.81
N GLU A 97 -0.77 -7.87 16.53
CA GLU A 97 -0.16 -8.69 15.48
C GLU A 97 -0.32 -8.03 14.10
N LYS A 98 -1.49 -7.44 13.83
CA LYS A 98 -1.74 -6.74 12.57
C LYS A 98 -0.84 -5.52 12.41
N LEU A 99 -0.70 -4.72 13.46
CA LEU A 99 0.19 -3.56 13.44
C LEU A 99 1.65 -3.98 13.24
N LYS A 100 2.09 -5.04 13.92
CA LYS A 100 3.45 -5.59 13.77
C LYS A 100 3.70 -6.07 12.34
N SER A 101 2.77 -6.85 11.78
CA SER A 101 2.85 -7.36 10.41
C SER A 101 2.84 -6.24 9.37
N HIS A 102 2.03 -5.21 9.60
CA HIS A 102 1.98 -4.02 8.76
C HIS A 102 3.33 -3.26 8.78
N ALA A 103 3.88 -3.01 9.97
CA ALA A 103 5.15 -2.32 10.13
C ALA A 103 6.31 -3.07 9.45
N ALA A 104 6.40 -4.39 9.64
CA ALA A 104 7.42 -5.22 9.01
C ALA A 104 7.31 -5.20 7.47
N CYS A 105 6.10 -5.17 6.92
CA CYS A 105 5.89 -5.07 5.48
C CYS A 105 6.35 -3.71 4.92
N ILE A 106 6.05 -2.62 5.63
CA ILE A 106 6.50 -1.28 5.23
C ILE A 106 8.03 -1.19 5.28
N GLU A 107 8.65 -1.70 6.34
CA GLU A 107 10.11 -1.73 6.49
C GLU A 107 10.76 -2.53 5.35
N PHE A 108 10.25 -3.71 5.05
CA PHE A 108 10.71 -4.51 3.90
C PHE A 108 10.70 -3.70 2.60
N TRP A 109 9.61 -2.99 2.31
CA TRP A 109 9.52 -2.18 1.10
C TRP A 109 10.44 -0.97 1.11
N GLN A 110 10.66 -0.34 2.27
CA GLN A 110 11.59 0.78 2.41
C GLN A 110 13.03 0.35 2.12
N GLN A 111 13.40 -0.87 2.51
CA GLN A 111 14.72 -1.45 2.21
C GLN A 111 14.82 -1.88 0.73
N ALA A 112 13.77 -2.50 0.19
CA ALA A 112 13.77 -3.05 -1.17
C ALA A 112 13.72 -1.98 -2.26
N SER A 113 13.15 -0.80 -2.01
CA SER A 113 12.81 0.16 -3.06
C SER A 113 13.60 1.47 -2.97
N CYS A 114 14.38 1.77 -4.01
CA CYS A 114 14.96 3.10 -4.24
C CYS A 114 13.88 4.18 -4.45
N ALA A 115 12.68 3.81 -4.93
CA ALA A 115 11.58 4.73 -5.20
C ALA A 115 10.96 5.36 -3.92
N MET A 116 11.08 4.71 -2.76
CA MET A 116 10.69 5.31 -1.48
C MET A 116 11.74 6.27 -0.91
N LYS A 117 12.92 6.41 -1.52
CA LYS A 117 14.00 7.29 -1.02
C LYS A 117 13.65 8.79 -1.08
N ARG A 118 12.60 9.20 -1.79
CA ARG A 118 12.04 10.57 -1.76
C ARG A 118 11.11 10.83 -0.56
N TRP A 119 11.40 10.21 0.59
CA TRP A 119 10.64 10.39 1.81
C TRP A 119 11.03 11.72 2.50
N SER A 120 10.27 12.79 2.28
CA SER A 120 10.42 14.00 3.10
C SER A 120 9.70 13.78 4.44
N ARG A 121 10.45 13.70 5.54
CA ARG A 121 9.91 13.69 6.90
C ARG A 121 9.26 15.05 7.20
N ARG A 122 8.01 15.27 6.79
CA ARG A 122 7.15 16.24 7.49
C ARG A 122 6.36 15.51 8.56
N GLN A 123 7.02 15.21 9.68
CA GLN A 123 6.27 15.10 10.92
C GLN A 123 5.87 16.52 11.30
N LYS A 124 4.57 16.80 11.35
CA LYS A 124 4.07 17.96 12.09
C LYS A 124 4.45 17.72 13.55
N ARG A 125 5.56 18.32 14.02
CA ARG A 125 5.80 18.48 15.46
C ARG A 125 4.60 19.28 15.97
N LYS A 126 3.79 18.70 16.86
CA LYS A 126 2.91 19.53 17.69
C LYS A 126 3.84 20.48 18.46
N PRO A 127 3.59 21.80 18.49
CA PRO A 127 4.29 22.67 19.43
C PRO A 127 3.98 22.14 20.84
N GLY A 128 5.03 21.87 21.61
CA GLY A 128 4.88 21.47 23.01
C GLY A 128 4.23 22.60 23.80
N GLY A 129 3.28 22.23 24.65
CA GLY A 129 2.85 23.05 25.78
C GLY A 129 3.73 22.77 26.99
#